data_AF-A0A924Z9W3-F1
#
_entry.id   AF-A0A924Z9W3-F1
#
_cell.length_a   1.000
_cell.length_b   1.000
_cell.length_c   1.000
_cell.angle_alpha   90.00
_cell.angle_beta   90.00
_cell.angle_gamma   90.00
#
_symmetry.space_group_name_H-M   'P 1'
#
loop_
_entity.id
_entity.type
_entity.pdbx_description
1 polymer ?
#
loop_
_entity_poly.entity_id
_entity_poly.type
_entity_poly.pdbx_seq_one_letter_code
_entity_poly.pdbx_strand_id
1 'polypeptide(L)'
;MFPHRLTDSRAYDIAQAMLDGSNRHYRLLSETNREAKRRFELADWHGQQRAQRERIEFYDKRVEEAVERLQREFDSAHLADDTWQQVKLHYIGLLADHHQPELAETFFNSVTTKI
;
A
#
# COMPACT_ATOMS: atom_id res chain seq x y z
N MET A 1 18.65 16.84 -1.52
CA MET A 1 19.76 16.40 -2.41
C MET A 1 19.48 14.95 -2.74
N PHE A 2 19.44 14.53 -4.01
CA PHE A 2 19.22 13.11 -4.33
C PHE A 2 20.41 12.27 -3.83
N PRO A 3 20.19 11.06 -3.30
CA PRO A 3 21.27 10.22 -2.82
C PRO A 3 22.16 9.84 -4.01
N HIS A 4 23.47 10.08 -3.88
CA HIS A 4 24.43 9.83 -4.96
C HIS A 4 24.85 8.36 -5.03
N ARG A 5 24.48 7.55 -4.02
CA ARG A 5 24.71 6.11 -3.91
C ARG A 5 23.54 5.44 -3.17
N LEU A 6 23.16 4.24 -3.59
CA LEU A 6 22.21 3.39 -2.89
C LEU A 6 23.01 2.48 -1.95
N THR A 7 23.06 2.81 -0.66
CA THR A 7 23.94 2.14 0.31
C THR A 7 23.19 1.47 1.46
N ASP A 8 21.94 1.83 1.73
CA ASP A 8 21.14 1.16 2.75
C ASP A 8 20.50 -0.09 2.14
N SER A 9 21.01 -1.26 2.52
CA SER A 9 20.53 -2.55 2.01
C SER A 9 19.06 -2.81 2.33
N ARG A 10 18.49 -2.15 3.35
CA ARG A 10 17.09 -2.31 3.75
C ARG A 10 16.12 -1.53 2.87
N ALA A 11 16.61 -0.53 2.14
CA ALA A 11 15.75 0.39 1.39
C ALA A 11 14.90 -0.32 0.33
N TYR A 12 15.46 -1.34 -0.32
CA TYR A 12 14.73 -2.16 -1.28
C TYR A 12 13.65 -3.01 -0.59
N ASP A 13 13.97 -3.65 0.53
CA ASP A 13 13.03 -4.51 1.27
C ASP A 13 11.84 -3.70 1.81
N ILE A 14 12.09 -2.47 2.28
CA ILE A 14 11.04 -1.53 2.69
C ILE A 14 10.14 -1.17 1.50
N ALA A 15 10.73 -0.86 0.35
CA ALA A 15 9.97 -0.54 -0.87
C ALA A 15 9.10 -1.73 -1.31
N GLN A 16 9.62 -2.96 -1.24
CA GLN A 16 8.83 -4.17 -1.51
C GLN A 16 7.69 -4.34 -0.50
N ALA A 17 7.96 -4.16 0.80
CA ALA A 17 6.94 -4.28 1.85
C ALA A 17 5.80 -3.26 1.65
N MET A 18 6.12 -2.03 1.22
CA MET A 18 5.12 -1.02 0.86
C MET A 18 4.29 -1.43 -0.37
N LEU A 19 4.95 -2.00 -1.39
CA LEU A 19 4.27 -2.45 -2.61
C LEU A 19 3.35 -3.64 -2.34
N ASP A 20 3.76 -4.57 -1.48
CA ASP A 20 2.93 -5.68 -1.00
C ASP A 20 1.66 -5.17 -0.31
N GLY A 21 1.79 -4.13 0.53
CA GLY A 21 0.66 -3.48 1.20
C GLY A 21 -0.35 -2.90 0.20
N SER A 22 0.14 -2.17 -0.79
CA SER A 22 -0.68 -1.63 -1.89
C SER A 22 -1.37 -2.74 -2.69
N ASN A 23 -0.62 -3.77 -3.09
CA ASN A 23 -1.15 -4.91 -3.83
C ASN A 23 -2.20 -5.70 -3.05
N ARG A 24 -2.02 -5.82 -1.73
CA ARG A 24 -3.02 -6.43 -0.86
C ARG A 24 -4.29 -5.58 -0.80
N HIS A 25 -4.18 -4.26 -0.68
CA HIS A 25 -5.34 -3.36 -0.75
C HIS A 25 -6.11 -3.56 -2.06
N TYR A 26 -5.40 -3.53 -3.19
CA TYR A 26 -6.02 -3.68 -4.49
C TYR A 26 -6.71 -5.04 -4.69
N ARG A 27 -6.08 -6.14 -4.24
CA ARG A 27 -6.70 -7.48 -4.29
C ARG A 27 -8.03 -7.54 -3.53
N LEU A 28 -8.07 -7.04 -2.30
CA LEU A 28 -9.30 -7.03 -1.48
C LEU A 28 -10.40 -6.16 -2.11
N LEU A 29 -10.02 -5.03 -2.69
CA LEU A 29 -10.93 -4.17 -3.45
C LEU A 29 -11.52 -4.91 -4.66
N SER A 30 -10.67 -5.58 -5.44
CA SER A 30 -11.06 -6.36 -6.62
C SER A 30 -11.99 -7.52 -6.27
N GLU A 31 -11.68 -8.27 -5.21
CA GLU A 31 -12.53 -9.35 -4.69
C GLU A 31 -13.92 -8.83 -4.30
N THR A 32 -13.98 -7.70 -3.60
CA THR A 32 -15.23 -7.07 -3.19
C THR A 32 -16.07 -6.64 -4.41
N ASN A 33 -15.42 -6.08 -5.43
CA ASN A 33 -16.08 -5.66 -6.67
C ASN A 33 -16.58 -6.85 -7.49
N ARG A 34 -15.82 -7.95 -7.58
CA ARG A 34 -16.23 -9.16 -8.30
C ARG A 34 -17.53 -9.75 -7.74
N GLU A 35 -17.73 -9.64 -6.45
CA GLU A 35 -18.88 -10.16 -5.73
C GLU A 35 -20.13 -9.26 -5.84
N ALA A 36 -19.98 -8.00 -6.27
CA ALA A 36 -21.09 -7.04 -6.35
C ALA A 36 -22.22 -7.50 -7.29
N LYS A 37 -21.87 -8.13 -8.43
CA LYS A 37 -22.87 -8.66 -9.38
C LYS A 37 -23.73 -9.75 -8.74
N ARG A 38 -23.12 -10.70 -8.02
CA ARG A 38 -23.84 -11.78 -7.35
C ARG A 38 -24.80 -11.23 -6.29
N ARG A 39 -24.35 -10.25 -5.49
CA ARG A 39 -25.22 -9.58 -4.50
C ARG A 39 -26.42 -8.90 -5.15
N PHE A 40 -26.21 -8.24 -6.30
CA PHE A 40 -27.28 -7.62 -7.07
C PHE A 40 -28.29 -8.66 -7.58
N GLU A 41 -27.82 -9.75 -8.19
CA GLU A 41 -28.67 -10.82 -8.73
C GLU A 41 -29.48 -11.53 -7.64
N LEU A 42 -28.96 -11.60 -6.42
CA LEU A 42 -29.65 -12.16 -5.25
C LEU A 42 -30.51 -11.13 -4.49
N ALA A 43 -30.58 -9.88 -4.96
CA ALA A 43 -31.23 -8.77 -4.25
C ALA A 43 -30.74 -8.57 -2.80
N ASP A 44 -29.47 -8.90 -2.52
CA ASP A 44 -28.84 -8.71 -1.21
C ASP A 44 -28.38 -7.26 -1.02
N TRP A 45 -29.36 -6.36 -0.85
CA TRP A 45 -29.10 -4.92 -0.71
C TRP A 45 -28.33 -4.58 0.56
N HIS A 46 -28.62 -5.27 1.67
CA HIS A 46 -27.90 -5.07 2.92
C HIS A 46 -26.45 -5.54 2.82
N GLY A 47 -26.18 -6.68 2.17
CA GLY A 47 -24.83 -7.15 1.89
C GLY A 47 -24.05 -6.20 0.98
N GLN A 48 -24.70 -5.64 -0.04
CA GLN A 48 -24.06 -4.65 -0.91
C GLN A 48 -23.72 -3.36 -0.14
N GLN A 49 -24.62 -2.85 0.71
CA GLN A 49 -24.33 -1.67 1.55
C GLN A 49 -23.18 -1.91 2.53
N ARG A 50 -23.15 -3.08 3.20
CA ARG A 50 -22.04 -3.44 4.10
C ARG A 50 -20.71 -3.52 3.34
N ALA A 51 -20.69 -4.22 2.20
CA ALA A 51 -19.49 -4.34 1.38
C ALA A 51 -18.96 -2.98 0.91
N GLN A 52 -19.83 -2.03 0.56
CA GLN A 52 -19.41 -0.68 0.19
C GLN A 52 -18.81 0.10 1.36
N ARG A 53 -19.39 -0.03 2.57
CA ARG A 53 -18.83 0.61 3.78
C ARG A 53 -17.46 0.04 4.12
N GLU A 54 -17.35 -1.28 4.17
CA GLU A 54 -16.10 -1.98 4.46
C GLU A 54 -15.00 -1.60 3.46
N ARG A 55 -15.35 -1.44 2.17
CA ARG A 55 -14.42 -1.00 1.12
C ARG A 55 -13.77 0.36 1.39
N ILE A 56 -14.50 1.30 1.98
CA ILE A 56 -13.99 2.64 2.33
C ILE A 56 -13.05 2.53 3.53
N GLU A 57 -13.47 1.82 4.58
CA GLU A 57 -12.67 1.62 5.80
C GLU A 57 -11.39 0.80 5.54
N PHE A 58 -11.37 -0.01 4.48
CA PHE A 58 -10.21 -0.84 4.16
C PHE A 58 -8.96 -0.06 3.76
N TYR A 59 -9.07 1.14 3.17
CA TYR A 59 -7.87 1.85 2.76
C TYR A 59 -7.00 2.24 3.96
N ASP A 60 -7.58 2.96 4.91
CA ASP A 60 -6.85 3.41 6.11
C ASP A 60 -6.30 2.23 6.91
N LYS A 61 -7.09 1.16 7.04
CA LYS A 61 -6.63 -0.07 7.70
C LYS A 61 -5.44 -0.71 6.98
N ARG A 62 -5.40 -0.70 5.64
CA ARG A 62 -4.23 -1.23 4.89
C ARG A 62 -3.00 -0.34 5.06
N VAL A 63 -3.18 0.97 5.12
CA VAL A 63 -2.10 1.92 5.40
C VAL A 63 -1.55 1.67 6.81
N GLU A 64 -2.42 1.54 7.82
CA GLU A 64 -2.02 1.27 9.20
C GLU A 64 -1.28 -0.07 9.34
N GLU A 65 -1.79 -1.14 8.73
CA GLU A 65 -1.12 -2.44 8.72
C GLU A 65 0.28 -2.36 8.07
N ALA A 66 0.44 -1.54 7.02
CA ALA A 66 1.74 -1.31 6.40
C ALA A 66 2.68 -0.52 7.33
N VAL A 67 2.19 0.55 7.97
CA VAL A 67 2.96 1.33 8.96
C VAL A 67 3.42 0.43 10.11
N GLU A 68 2.52 -0.36 10.70
CA GLU A 68 2.84 -1.30 11.78
C GLU A 68 3.87 -2.35 11.34
N ARG A 69 3.73 -2.89 10.12
CA ARG A 69 4.69 -3.82 9.54
C ARG A 69 6.07 -3.17 9.41
N LEU A 70 6.13 -1.97 8.84
CA LEU A 70 7.38 -1.25 8.63
C LEU A 70 8.06 -0.89 9.95
N GLN A 71 7.28 -0.48 10.95
CA GLN A 71 7.79 -0.17 12.27
C GLN A 71 8.38 -1.41 12.95
N ARG A 72 7.69 -2.54 12.87
CA ARG A 72 8.12 -3.81 13.49
C ARG A 72 9.33 -4.42 12.80
N GLU A 73 9.37 -4.41 11.47
CA GLU A 73 10.40 -5.10 10.68
C GLU A 73 11.66 -4.25 10.47
N PHE A 74 11.53 -2.92 10.43
CA PHE A 74 12.61 -2.02 10.01
C PHE A 74 12.86 -0.83 10.95
N ASP A 75 12.10 -0.70 12.04
CA ASP A 75 12.13 0.46 12.95
C ASP A 75 11.94 1.78 12.19
N SER A 76 10.90 1.82 11.35
CA SER A 76 10.68 2.87 10.35
C SER A 76 10.65 4.30 10.91
N ALA A 77 10.19 4.48 12.15
CA ALA A 77 10.13 5.77 12.84
C ALA A 77 11.52 6.38 13.14
N HIS A 78 12.58 5.57 13.14
CA HIS A 78 13.96 6.02 13.40
C HIS A 78 14.85 5.97 12.15
N LEU A 79 14.29 5.70 10.97
CA LEU A 79 15.04 5.72 9.73
C LEU A 79 15.44 7.15 9.35
N ALA A 80 16.65 7.29 8.81
CA ALA A 80 17.14 8.57 8.32
C ALA A 80 16.45 8.97 7.01
N ASP A 81 16.33 10.28 6.77
CA ASP A 81 15.78 10.83 5.52
C ASP A 81 16.49 10.30 4.26
N ASP A 82 17.81 10.06 4.33
CA ASP A 82 18.58 9.49 3.23
C ASP A 82 18.10 8.07 2.88
N THR A 83 17.79 7.25 3.90
CA THR A 83 17.22 5.91 3.68
C THR A 83 15.86 6.03 3.00
N TRP A 84 14.98 6.94 3.44
CA TRP A 84 13.67 7.15 2.80
C TRP A 84 13.76 7.61 1.35
N GLN A 85 14.75 8.43 1.01
CA GLN A 85 15.02 8.80 -0.39
C GLN A 85 15.42 7.58 -1.23
N GLN A 86 16.25 6.68 -0.69
CA GLN A 86 16.62 5.43 -1.35
C GLN A 86 15.41 4.50 -1.51
N VAL A 87 14.56 4.38 -0.47
CA VAL A 87 13.30 3.62 -0.53
C VAL A 87 12.43 4.12 -1.68
N LYS A 88 12.26 5.45 -1.80
CA LYS A 88 11.47 6.06 -2.88
C LYS A 88 12.03 5.74 -4.26
N LEU A 89 13.35 5.75 -4.44
CA LEU A 89 13.98 5.39 -5.72
C LEU A 89 13.74 3.92 -6.08
N HIS A 90 13.90 3.01 -5.12
CA HIS A 90 13.58 1.60 -5.33
C HIS A 90 12.10 1.39 -5.63
N TYR A 91 11.21 2.10 -4.93
CA TYR A 91 9.77 2.03 -5.15
C TYR A 91 9.40 2.44 -6.57
N ILE A 92 9.91 3.58 -7.06
CA ILE A 92 9.71 4.02 -8.45
C ILE A 92 10.19 2.95 -9.45
N GLY A 93 11.35 2.34 -9.19
CA GLY A 93 11.87 1.25 -10.03
C GLY A 93 10.93 0.03 -10.07
N LEU A 94 10.35 -0.36 -8.93
CA LEU A 94 9.37 -1.45 -8.85
C LEU A 94 8.05 -1.13 -9.59
N LEU A 95 7.71 0.16 -9.73
CA LEU A 95 6.48 0.57 -10.40
C LEU A 95 6.57 0.56 -11.94
N ALA A 96 7.76 0.42 -12.52
CA ALA A 96 7.94 0.49 -13.97
C ALA A 96 7.07 -0.53 -14.75
N ASP A 97 6.91 -1.74 -14.22
CA ASP A 97 6.08 -2.81 -14.80
C ASP A 97 4.79 -3.06 -14.01
N HIS A 98 4.43 -2.17 -13.08
CA HIS A 98 3.25 -2.33 -12.24
C HIS A 98 1.98 -1.93 -12.99
N HIS A 99 0.91 -2.73 -12.89
CA HIS A 99 -0.34 -2.46 -13.60
C HIS A 99 -1.09 -1.20 -13.13
N GLN A 100 -0.80 -0.73 -11.92
CA GLN A 100 -1.49 0.41 -11.27
C GLN A 100 -0.49 1.26 -10.48
N PRO A 101 0.42 1.96 -11.17
CA PRO A 101 1.49 2.69 -10.50
C PRO A 101 0.94 3.88 -9.69
N GLU A 102 -0.07 4.59 -10.17
CA GLU A 102 -0.60 5.82 -9.52
C GLU A 102 -1.28 5.51 -8.17
N LEU A 103 -1.97 4.38 -8.08
CA LEU A 103 -2.56 3.92 -6.82
C LEU A 103 -1.48 3.50 -5.82
N ALA A 104 -0.42 2.85 -6.31
CA ALA A 104 0.71 2.47 -5.48
C ALA A 104 1.48 3.70 -4.97
N GLU A 105 1.68 4.73 -5.80
CA GLU A 105 2.24 6.02 -5.36
C GLU A 105 1.38 6.70 -4.29
N THR A 106 0.06 6.67 -4.46
CA THR A 106 -0.88 7.21 -3.45
C THR A 106 -0.76 6.47 -2.12
N PHE A 107 -0.64 5.13 -2.17
CA PHE A 107 -0.42 4.30 -1.00
C PHE A 107 0.92 4.61 -0.33
N PHE A 108 2.00 4.74 -1.11
CA PHE A 108 3.32 5.13 -0.62
C PHE A 108 3.25 6.44 0.17
N ASN A 109 2.68 7.49 -0.44
CA ASN A 109 2.54 8.79 0.20
C ASN A 109 1.77 8.68 1.52
N SER A 110 0.65 7.96 1.51
CA SER A 110 -0.21 7.77 2.69
C SER A 110 0.54 7.09 3.84
N VAL A 111 1.30 6.03 3.56
CA VAL A 111 2.13 5.35 4.56
C VAL A 111 3.21 6.28 5.10
N THR A 112 3.95 6.97 4.22
CA THR A 112 5.03 7.88 4.66
C THR A 112 4.54 9.06 5.48
N THR A 113 3.31 9.55 5.26
CA THR A 113 2.74 10.65 6.09
C THR A 113 2.33 10.20 7.49
N LYS A 114 2.26 8.89 7.74
CA LYS A 114 1.89 8.31 9.04
C LYS A 114 3.08 7.79 9.84
N ILE A 115 4.29 7.77 9.25
CA ILE A 115 5.55 7.41 9.91
C ILE A 115 6.22 8.70 10.37
#